data_AF-A0A8S3WIZ1-F1
#
_entry.id   AF-A0A8S3WIZ1-F1
#
_cell.length_a   1.000
_cell.length_b   1.000
_cell.length_c   1.000
_cell.angle_alpha   90.00
_cell.angle_beta   90.00
_cell.angle_gamma   90.00
#
_symmetry.space_group_name_H-M   'P 1'
#
loop_
_entity.id
_entity.type
_entity.pdbx_description
1 polymer ?
#
loop_
_entity_poly.entity_id
_entity_poly.type
_entity_poly.pdbx_seq_one_letter_code
_entity_poly.pdbx_strand_id
1 'polypeptide(L)'
;MPSCALRYCLNNSRNIIKSQGVTFHQFCRSCHDTRESWIKFVQKNRSKADYSCICSVHFKENDKYTTKTGRVYLKKSAVPCDNVIILLYNIAEIFVIFCD
;
A
#
# COMPACT_ATOMS: atom_id res chain seq x y z
N MET A 1 13.77 -6.37 1.67
CA MET A 1 13.02 -5.98 0.47
C MET A 1 11.62 -5.60 0.90
N PRO A 2 11.11 -4.37 0.63
CA PRO A 2 9.77 -4.02 1.10
C PRO A 2 8.68 -4.82 0.36
N SER A 3 7.75 -5.36 1.13
CA SER A 3 6.53 -6.02 0.65
C SER A 3 5.34 -5.40 1.38
N CYS A 4 4.18 -5.39 0.73
CA CYS A 4 2.95 -4.95 1.38
C CYS A 4 2.64 -5.84 2.59
N ALA A 5 2.20 -5.23 3.69
CA ALA A 5 1.87 -5.92 4.94
C ALA A 5 0.59 -6.76 4.85
N LEU A 6 -0.30 -6.38 3.93
CA LEU A 6 -1.63 -6.96 3.76
C LEU A 6 -1.51 -8.29 3.01
N ARG A 7 -2.03 -9.37 3.61
CA ARG A 7 -1.90 -10.74 3.07
C ARG A 7 -2.48 -10.90 1.67
N TYR A 8 -3.54 -10.16 1.37
CA TYR A 8 -4.22 -10.19 0.07
C TYR A 8 -3.51 -9.34 -1.00
N CYS A 9 -2.44 -8.62 -0.65
CA CYS A 9 -1.70 -7.78 -1.57
C CYS A 9 -0.37 -8.43 -1.93
N LEU A 10 -0.18 -8.75 -3.21
CA LEU A 10 1.05 -9.38 -3.72
C LEU A 10 2.14 -8.35 -4.08
N ASN A 11 1.85 -7.06 -3.93
CA ASN A 11 2.78 -5.99 -4.25
C ASN A 11 4.02 -6.07 -3.37
N ASN A 12 5.16 -6.25 -4.03
CA ASN A 12 6.48 -6.23 -3.42
C ASN A 12 7.47 -5.66 -4.44
N SER A 13 8.66 -5.27 -3.99
CA SER A 13 9.64 -4.63 -4.89
C SER A 13 10.14 -5.50 -6.05
N ARG A 14 9.89 -6.82 -6.04
CA ARG A 14 10.24 -7.70 -7.17
C ARG A 14 9.12 -7.77 -8.21
N ASN A 15 7.86 -7.71 -7.77
CA ASN A 15 6.70 -7.92 -8.64
C ASN A 15 6.08 -6.61 -9.16
N ILE A 16 6.35 -5.47 -8.51
CA ILE A 16 5.93 -4.16 -9.00
C ILE A 16 6.89 -3.71 -10.11
N ILE A 17 6.33 -3.35 -11.27
CA ILE A 17 7.09 -2.65 -12.32
C ILE A 17 7.18 -1.18 -11.93
N LYS A 18 8.37 -0.56 -12.02
CA LYS A 18 8.57 0.87 -11.68
C LYS A 18 7.61 1.81 -12.42
N SER A 19 7.17 1.44 -13.63
CA SER A 19 6.20 2.19 -14.42
C SER A 19 4.78 2.21 -13.83
N GLN A 20 4.43 1.29 -12.94
CA GLN A 20 3.11 1.26 -12.28
C GLN A 20 2.96 2.32 -11.18
N GLY A 21 4.04 3.06 -10.85
CA GLY A 21 3.98 4.16 -9.88
C GLY A 21 3.71 3.73 -8.43
N VAL A 22 3.78 2.43 -8.11
CA VAL A 22 3.48 1.92 -6.77
C VAL A 22 4.67 2.15 -5.84
N THR A 23 4.49 3.04 -4.87
CA THR A 23 5.43 3.28 -3.76
C THR A 23 5.05 2.50 -2.48
N PHE A 24 6.04 2.26 -1.63
CA PHE A 24 5.87 1.59 -0.32
C PHE A 24 6.09 2.58 0.81
N HIS A 25 5.16 2.61 1.77
CA HIS A 25 5.16 3.56 2.87
C HIS A 25 5.23 2.82 4.20
N GLN A 26 6.21 3.20 5.02
CA GLN A 26 6.33 2.72 6.41
C GLN A 26 5.43 3.54 7.32
N PHE A 27 5.06 2.95 8.45
CA PHE A 27 4.31 3.62 9.50
C PHE A 27 4.96 4.94 9.90
N CYS A 28 4.15 6.00 9.92
CA CYS A 28 4.61 7.31 10.37
C CYS A 28 5.00 7.24 11.85
N ARG A 29 6.30 7.38 12.18
CA ARG A 29 6.78 7.29 13.56
C ARG A 29 6.38 8.49 14.42
N SER A 30 6.14 9.64 13.80
CA SER A 30 5.85 10.91 14.49
C SER A 30 4.36 11.15 14.75
N CYS A 31 3.46 10.38 14.13
CA CYS A 31 2.01 10.54 14.30
C CYS A 31 1.42 9.27 14.93
N HIS A 32 1.32 9.27 16.27
CA HIS A 32 0.89 8.11 17.05
C HIS A 32 -0.50 7.60 16.63
N ASP A 33 -1.49 8.48 16.50
CA ASP A 33 -2.87 8.06 16.19
C ASP A 33 -3.01 7.46 14.79
N THR A 34 -2.32 8.05 13.81
CA THR A 34 -2.24 7.51 12.45
C THR A 34 -1.56 6.15 12.47
N ARG A 35 -0.44 6.01 13.18
CA ARG A 35 0.29 4.73 13.31
C ARG A 35 -0.61 3.64 13.91
N GLU A 36 -1.30 3.92 15.00
CA GLU A 36 -2.22 2.98 15.65
C GLU A 36 -3.35 2.56 14.71
N SER A 37 -3.89 3.49 13.94
CA SER A 37 -4.93 3.20 12.94
C SER A 37 -4.43 2.22 11.86
N TRP A 38 -3.20 2.43 11.36
CA TRP A 38 -2.61 1.50 10.40
C TRP A 38 -2.29 0.14 11.01
N ILE A 39 -1.80 0.09 12.26
CA ILE A 39 -1.51 -1.17 12.96
C ILE A 39 -2.78 -1.97 13.13
N LYS A 40 -3.84 -1.35 13.65
CA LYS A 40 -5.16 -1.97 13.78
C LYS A 40 -5.66 -2.47 12.43
N PHE A 41 -5.47 -1.70 11.35
CA PHE A 41 -5.84 -2.09 10.00
C PHE A 41 -5.10 -3.35 9.53
N VAL A 42 -3.76 -3.39 9.67
CA VAL A 42 -2.96 -4.57 9.31
C VAL A 42 -3.28 -5.76 10.22
N GLN A 43 -3.54 -5.50 11.50
CA GLN A 43 -3.87 -6.53 12.50
C GLN A 43 -5.16 -7.28 12.23
N LYS A 44 -6.10 -6.70 11.46
CA LYS A 44 -7.26 -7.43 10.94
C LYS A 44 -6.86 -8.68 10.14
N ASN A 45 -5.68 -8.69 9.53
CA ASN A 45 -5.21 -9.76 8.64
C ASN A 45 -3.87 -10.40 9.08
N ARG A 46 -3.16 -9.85 10.08
CA ARG A 46 -1.81 -10.31 10.47
C ARG A 46 -1.46 -9.94 11.92
N SER A 47 -0.87 -10.87 12.68
CA SER A 47 -0.50 -10.62 14.09
C SER A 47 0.63 -9.61 14.34
N LYS A 48 1.59 -9.47 13.41
CA LYS A 48 2.76 -8.57 13.55
C LYS A 48 2.70 -7.46 12.50
N ALA A 49 2.74 -6.20 12.95
CA ALA A 49 2.62 -5.03 12.07
C ALA A 49 3.73 -3.99 12.21
N ASP A 50 4.48 -3.92 13.32
CA ASP A 50 5.18 -2.70 13.78
C ASP A 50 6.25 -2.09 12.85
N TYR A 51 6.77 -2.85 11.87
CA TYR A 51 7.78 -2.40 10.90
C TYR A 51 7.42 -2.71 9.44
N SER A 52 6.18 -3.11 9.21
CA SER A 52 5.68 -3.46 7.88
C SER A 52 5.53 -2.21 6.99
N CYS A 53 5.47 -2.42 5.68
CA CYS A 53 5.15 -1.36 4.72
C CYS A 53 3.78 -1.61 4.12
N ILE A 54 3.05 -0.56 3.77
CA ILE A 54 1.82 -0.67 2.97
C ILE A 54 2.08 0.04 1.63
N CYS A 55 1.66 -0.57 0.53
CA CYS A 55 1.82 0.06 -0.78
C CYS A 55 0.74 1.14 -1.03
N SER A 56 1.08 2.13 -1.86
CA SER A 56 0.29 3.33 -2.13
C SER A 56 -1.12 3.08 -2.67
N VAL A 57 -1.42 1.89 -3.19
CA VAL A 57 -2.76 1.52 -3.70
C VAL A 57 -3.81 1.40 -2.59
N HIS A 58 -3.37 1.19 -1.35
CA HIS A 58 -4.27 1.11 -0.19
C HIS A 58 -4.56 2.48 0.42
N PHE A 59 -4.19 3.56 -0.25
CA PHE A 59 -4.46 4.94 0.18
C PHE A 59 -5.26 5.65 -0.90
N LYS A 60 -6.09 6.60 -0.47
CA LYS A 60 -6.86 7.43 -1.40
C LYS A 60 -5.92 8.31 -2.21
N GLU A 61 -6.29 8.63 -3.45
CA GLU A 61 -5.51 9.56 -4.29
C GLU A 61 -5.32 10.91 -3.59
N ASN A 62 -6.38 11.39 -2.95
CA ASN A 62 -6.38 12.64 -2.19
C ASN A 62 -5.44 12.63 -0.96
N ASP A 63 -5.01 11.47 -0.49
CA ASP A 63 -4.07 11.33 0.63
C ASP A 63 -2.61 11.27 0.17
N LYS A 64 -2.39 11.16 -1.14
CA LYS A 64 -1.07 11.17 -1.78
C LYS A 64 -0.72 12.58 -2.25
N TYR A 65 0.57 12.88 -2.25
CA TYR A 65 1.10 14.09 -2.87
C TYR A 65 2.49 13.80 -3.46
N THR A 66 2.79 14.46 -4.57
CA THR A 66 4.05 14.29 -5.29
C THR A 66 4.92 15.52 -5.09
N THR A 67 6.19 15.32 -4.75
CA THR A 67 7.16 16.41 -4.66
C THR A 67 7.59 16.86 -6.06
N LYS A 68 8.20 18.06 -6.15
CA LYS A 68 8.81 18.56 -7.40
C LYS A 68 9.85 17.60 -8.00
N THR A 69 10.40 16.69 -7.18
CA THR A 69 11.36 15.64 -7.58
C THR A 69 10.69 14.34 -8.02
N GLY A 70 9.37 14.29 -8.15
CA GLY A 70 8.62 13.11 -8.60
C GLY A 70 8.43 12.02 -7.54
N ARG A 71 8.78 12.28 -6.27
CA ARG A 71 8.59 11.31 -5.18
C ARG A 71 7.18 11.42 -4.61
N VAL A 72 6.51 10.29 -4.46
CA VAL A 72 5.16 10.21 -3.87
C VAL A 72 5.27 10.01 -2.37
N TYR A 73 4.54 10.84 -1.61
CA TYR A 73 4.41 10.78 -0.16
C TYR A 73 2.95 10.75 0.25
N LEU A 74 2.71 10.39 1.51
CA LEU A 74 1.39 10.38 2.11
C LEU A 74 1.24 11.54 3.09
N LYS A 75 0.06 12.15 3.12
CA LYS A 75 -0.33 13.11 4.15
C LYS A 75 -0.21 12.46 5.54
N LYS A 76 0.07 13.26 6.57
CA LYS A 76 0.22 12.77 7.96
C LYS A 76 -1.05 12.10 8.52
N SER A 77 -2.21 12.51 8.02
CA SER A 77 -3.52 11.97 8.37
C SER A 77 -3.97 10.81 7.47
N ALA A 78 -3.16 10.40 6.50
CA ALA A 78 -3.51 9.34 5.57
C ALA A 78 -3.67 8.02 6.34
N VAL A 79 -4.79 7.34 6.13
CA VAL A 79 -5.07 6.01 6.71
C VAL A 79 -5.36 5.02 5.58
N PRO A 80 -4.93 3.75 5.70
CA PRO A 80 -5.22 2.74 4.70
C PRO A 80 -6.72 2.51 4.60
N CYS A 81 -7.20 2.28 3.40
CA CYS A 81 -8.56 1.83 3.14
C CYS A 81 -8.57 0.45 2.49
N ASP A 82 -9.58 -0.34 2.85
CA ASP A 82 -9.92 -1.58 2.14
C ASP A 82 -10.57 -1.20 0.81
N ASN A 83 -9.77 -0.76 -0.17
CA ASN A 83 -10.27 -0.48 -1.50
C ASN A 83 -10.39 -1.79 -2.27
N VAL A 84 -11.48 -2.52 -2.00
CA VAL A 84 -11.81 -3.84 -2.59
C VAL A 84 -11.85 -3.79 -4.12
N ILE A 85 -12.16 -2.62 -4.69
CA ILE A 85 -12.23 -2.41 -6.14
C ILE A 85 -10.86 -2.65 -6.81
N ILE A 86 -9.74 -2.26 -6.19
CA ILE A 86 -8.40 -2.39 -6.80
C ILE A 86 -7.90 -3.85 -6.78
N LEU A 87 -8.41 -4.68 -5.87
CA LEU A 87 -8.10 -6.11 -5.81
C LEU A 87 -8.73 -6.86 -7.01
N LEU A 88 -9.93 -6.46 -7.43
CA LEU A 88 -10.57 -7.03 -8.62
C LEU A 88 -9.83 -6.67 -9.91
N TYR A 89 -9.34 -5.43 -10.04
CA TYR A 89 -8.53 -5.03 -11.21
C TYR A 89 -7.16 -5.72 -11.25
N ASN A 90 -6.48 -5.91 -10.11
CA ASN A 90 -5.20 -6.63 -10.10
C ASN A 90 -5.35 -8.14 -10.36
N ILE A 91 -6.47 -8.77 -10.00
CA ILE A 91 -6.76 -10.16 -10.37
C ILE A 91 -7.11 -10.24 -11.87
N ALA A 92 -7.88 -9.29 -12.40
CA ALA A 92 -8.23 -9.25 -13.82
C ALA A 92 -6.98 -9.12 -14.72
N GLU A 93 -6.02 -8.26 -14.37
CA GLU A 93 -4.76 -8.13 -15.12
C GLU A 93 -3.87 -9.38 -15.03
N ILE A 94 -3.96 -10.17 -13.94
CA ILE A 94 -3.27 -11.47 -13.84
C ILE A 94 -3.94 -12.53 -14.71
N PHE A 95 -5.27 -12.52 -14.84
CA PHE A 95 -6.00 -13.45 -15.71
C PHE A 95 -5.72 -13.21 -17.20
N VAL A 96 -5.52 -11.95 -17.61
CA VAL A 96 -5.17 -11.62 -19.01
C VAL A 96 -3.78 -12.15 -19.39
N ILE A 97 -2.85 -12.30 -18.43
CA ILE A 97 -1.49 -12.80 -18.69
C ILE A 97 -1.44 -14.35 -18.77
N PHE A 98 -2.47 -15.05 -18.28
CA PHE A 98 -2.52 -16.53 -18.24
C PHE A 98 -3.53 -17.15 -19.23
N CYS A 99 -4.08 -16.38 -20.17
CA CYS A 99 -5.01 -16.84 -21.21
C CYS A 99 -4.45 -16.66 -22.64
N ASP A 100 -3.18 -17.03 -22.86
CA ASP A 100 -2.62 -17.33 -24.19
C ASP A 100 -1.85 -18.66 -24.13
#